data_AF-A0A7J0DSB6-F1
#
_entry.id   AF-A0A7J0DSB6-F1
#
_cell.length_a   1.000
_cell.length_b   1.000
_cell.length_c   1.000
_cell.angle_alpha   90.00
_cell.angle_beta   90.00
_cell.angle_gamma   90.00
#
_symmetry.space_group_name_H-M   'P 1'
#
loop_
_entity.id
_entity.type
_entity.pdbx_description
1 polymer ?
#
loop_
_entity_poly.entity_id
_entity_poly.type
_entity_poly.pdbx_seq_one_letter_code
_entity_poly.pdbx_strand_id
1 'polypeptide(L)'
;MGQALNVTLVTGHDNKFIFHGIIRLIHEEGAEVLSANFSVIGDSIFHAVHAKAGEFGPNFVAARVSNRLKEFVNGTMSNVEESVPPELWEFEDQPNLCDLETPHNSYGIL
;
A
#
# COMPACT_ATOMS: atom_id res chain seq x y z
N MET A 1 4.79 16.23 -16.89
CA MET A 1 6.03 16.04 -16.09
C MET A 1 5.72 14.99 -15.04
N GLY A 2 6.43 13.86 -15.03
CA GLY A 2 6.19 12.78 -14.07
C GLY A 2 6.65 13.17 -12.67
N GLN A 3 5.87 12.81 -11.66
CA GLN A 3 6.19 13.13 -10.27
C GLN A 3 7.01 11.99 -9.67
N ALA A 4 8.32 12.23 -9.47
CA ALA A 4 9.24 11.22 -9.00
C ALA A 4 9.07 10.95 -7.49
N LEU A 5 9.13 9.68 -7.10
CA LEU A 5 9.10 9.18 -5.73
C LEU A 5 10.36 8.35 -5.51
N ASN A 6 11.22 8.75 -4.57
CA ASN A 6 12.42 8.00 -4.22
C ASN A 6 12.26 7.44 -2.81
N VAL A 7 12.44 6.12 -2.67
CA VAL A 7 12.37 5.41 -1.40
C VAL A 7 13.74 4.83 -1.09
N THR A 8 14.24 5.07 0.12
CA THR A 8 15.50 4.49 0.60
C THR A 8 15.28 3.84 1.96
N LEU A 9 15.70 2.58 2.09
CA LEU A 9 15.64 1.82 3.34
C LEU A 9 17.00 1.21 3.65
N VAL A 10 17.35 1.15 4.93
CA VAL A 10 18.57 0.46 5.41
C VAL A 10 18.15 -0.71 6.29
N THR A 11 18.67 -1.90 6.00
CA THR A 11 18.38 -3.12 6.76
C THR A 11 19.66 -3.85 7.14
N GLY A 12 19.61 -4.74 8.14
CA GLY A 12 20.67 -5.72 8.38
C GLY A 12 20.66 -6.87 7.36
N HIS A 13 21.60 -7.79 7.50
CA HIS A 13 21.82 -8.93 6.60
C HIS A 13 20.76 -10.05 6.73
N ASP A 14 20.04 -10.12 7.85
CA ASP A 14 19.05 -11.17 8.15
C ASP A 14 17.78 -11.13 7.30
N ASN A 15 17.56 -10.04 6.55
CA ASN A 15 16.26 -9.69 6.02
C ASN A 15 16.22 -9.73 4.48
N LYS A 16 16.52 -10.92 3.94
CA LYS A 16 16.72 -11.20 2.50
C LYS A 16 15.50 -10.92 1.61
N PHE A 17 14.30 -10.82 2.18
CA PHE A 17 13.05 -10.62 1.42
C PHE A 17 12.48 -9.20 1.52
N ILE A 18 13.09 -8.32 2.33
CA ILE A 18 12.60 -6.94 2.52
C ILE A 18 12.51 -6.19 1.19
N PHE A 19 13.49 -6.36 0.29
CA PHE A 19 13.52 -5.67 -0.99
C PHE A 19 12.27 -5.92 -1.85
N HIS A 20 11.83 -7.17 -1.95
CA HIS A 20 10.62 -7.54 -2.68
C HIS A 20 9.35 -6.98 -2.00
N GLY A 21 9.33 -6.97 -0.67
CA GLY A 21 8.24 -6.37 0.10
C GLY A 21 8.08 -4.88 -0.17
N ILE A 22 9.19 -4.14 -0.23
CA ILE A 22 9.21 -2.70 -0.54
C ILE A 22 8.64 -2.44 -1.94
N ILE A 23 9.12 -3.19 -2.95
CA ILE A 23 8.67 -3.02 -4.34
C ILE A 23 7.18 -3.26 -4.46
N ARG A 24 6.67 -4.34 -3.84
CA ARG A 24 5.24 -4.67 -3.83
C ARG A 24 4.42 -3.57 -3.15
N LEU A 25 4.85 -3.10 -1.98
CA LEU A 25 4.18 -2.05 -1.22
C LEU A 25 4.07 -0.75 -2.02
N ILE A 26 5.15 -0.34 -2.69
CA ILE A 26 5.14 0.86 -3.53
C ILE A 26 4.12 0.72 -4.67
N HIS A 27 4.08 -0.47 -5.30
CA HIS A 27 3.14 -0.76 -6.38
C HIS A 27 1.68 -0.79 -5.89
N GLU A 28 1.42 -1.38 -4.72
CA GLU A 28 0.09 -1.46 -4.09
C GLU A 28 -0.49 -0.07 -3.77
N GLU A 29 0.38 0.89 -3.41
CA GLU A 29 -0.04 2.28 -3.13
C GLU A 29 -0.13 3.16 -4.39
N GLY A 30 -0.07 2.56 -5.58
CA GLY A 30 -0.32 3.23 -6.86
C GLY A 30 0.88 3.98 -7.44
N ALA A 31 2.11 3.60 -7.05
CA ALA A 31 3.34 4.09 -7.68
C ALA A 31 3.93 3.08 -8.67
N GLU A 32 4.36 3.56 -9.82
CA GLU A 32 5.08 2.78 -10.83
C GLU A 32 6.57 2.73 -10.47
N VAL A 33 7.13 1.54 -10.27
CA VAL A 33 8.56 1.38 -9.99
C VAL A 33 9.34 1.46 -11.30
N LEU A 34 10.23 2.45 -11.42
CA LEU A 34 11.07 2.68 -12.59
C LEU A 34 12.40 1.92 -12.49
N SER A 35 13.01 1.93 -11.31
CA SER A 35 14.27 1.26 -11.03
C SER A 35 14.36 0.90 -9.57
N ALA A 36 14.95 -0.24 -9.25
CA ALA A 36 15.22 -0.65 -7.89
C ALA A 36 16.63 -1.24 -7.81
N ASN A 37 17.42 -0.75 -6.86
CA ASN A 37 18.80 -1.15 -6.67
C ASN A 37 19.04 -1.43 -5.18
N PHE A 38 20.02 -2.27 -4.89
CA PHE A 38 20.51 -2.44 -3.53
C PHE A 38 22.04 -2.48 -3.51
N SER A 39 22.62 -2.07 -2.39
CA SER A 39 24.05 -2.19 -2.13
C SER A 39 24.28 -2.69 -0.71
N VAL A 40 25.37 -3.43 -0.51
CA VAL A 40 25.77 -3.93 0.81
C VAL A 40 27.02 -3.18 1.24
N ILE A 41 26.97 -2.57 2.43
CA ILE A 41 28.08 -1.83 3.02
C ILE A 41 28.25 -2.33 4.46
N GLY A 42 29.32 -3.08 4.71
CA GLY A 42 29.52 -3.79 5.97
C GLY A 42 28.39 -4.79 6.22
N ASP A 43 27.77 -4.72 7.39
CA ASP A 43 26.63 -5.56 7.79
C ASP A 43 25.26 -4.97 7.41
N SER A 44 25.25 -3.85 6.68
CA SER A 44 24.03 -3.15 6.28
C SER A 44 23.76 -3.27 4.79
N ILE A 45 22.49 -3.39 4.44
CA ILE A 45 21.98 -3.38 3.07
C ILE A 45 21.18 -2.10 2.85
N PHE A 46 21.56 -1.33 1.85
CA PHE A 46 20.89 -0.12 1.41
C PHE A 46 20.01 -0.47 0.21
N HIS A 47 18.71 -0.28 0.36
CA HIS A 47 17.71 -0.49 -0.69
C HIS A 47 17.28 0.86 -1.22
N ALA A 48 17.38 1.08 -2.53
CA ALA A 48 16.98 2.30 -3.20
C ALA A 48 15.98 1.99 -4.32
N VAL A 49 14.78 2.55 -4.23
CA VAL A 49 13.73 2.38 -5.22
C VAL A 49 13.33 3.74 -5.78
N HIS A 50 13.48 3.88 -7.09
CA HIS A 50 13.01 5.00 -7.87
C HIS A 50 11.67 4.64 -8.49
N ALA A 51 10.66 5.41 -8.17
CA ALA A 51 9.30 5.22 -8.62
C ALA A 51 8.70 6.54 -9.12
N LYS A 52 7.52 6.44 -9.70
CA LYS A 52 6.73 7.56 -10.16
C LYS A 52 5.35 7.45 -9.55
N ALA A 53 4.88 8.53 -8.94
CA ALA A 53 3.51 8.57 -8.42
C ALA A 53 2.51 8.45 -9.58
N GLY A 54 1.47 7.64 -9.36
CA GLY A 54 0.37 7.46 -10.30
C GLY A 54 -0.59 8.64 -10.31
N GLU A 55 -1.88 8.35 -10.43
CA GLU A 55 -2.94 9.36 -10.63
C GLU A 55 -3.17 10.26 -9.40
N PHE A 56 -2.98 9.70 -8.20
CA PHE A 56 -3.03 10.45 -6.96
C PHE A 56 -1.67 11.14 -6.79
N GLY A 57 -1.66 12.48 -6.71
CA GLY A 57 -0.42 13.27 -6.71
C GLY A 57 0.65 12.81 -5.70
N PRO A 58 1.89 13.29 -5.83
CA PRO A 58 3.07 12.67 -5.25
C PRO A 58 3.05 12.71 -3.73
N ASN A 59 2.47 13.74 -3.14
CA ASN A 59 2.36 13.89 -1.68
C ASN A 59 1.44 12.83 -1.08
N PHE A 60 0.36 12.46 -1.78
CA PHE A 60 -0.57 11.43 -1.29
C PHE A 60 0.08 10.05 -1.33
N VAL A 61 0.70 9.70 -2.47
CA VAL A 61 1.39 8.42 -2.64
C VAL A 61 2.59 8.32 -1.70
N ALA A 62 3.38 9.39 -1.55
CA ALA A 62 4.50 9.42 -0.60
C ALA A 62 4.04 9.24 0.85
N ALA A 63 2.95 9.89 1.27
CA ALA A 63 2.39 9.75 2.61
C ALA A 63 1.92 8.30 2.87
N ARG A 64 1.24 7.68 1.91
CA ARG A 64 0.82 6.28 2.02
C ARG A 64 2.00 5.30 2.07
N VAL A 65 2.93 5.42 1.12
CA VAL A 65 4.14 4.57 1.06
C VAL A 65 4.95 4.70 2.34
N SER A 66 5.17 5.92 2.85
CA SER A 66 5.91 6.14 4.09
C SER A 66 5.21 5.54 5.32
N ASN A 67 3.88 5.71 5.44
CA ASN A 67 3.14 5.14 6.56
C ASN A 67 3.20 3.61 6.54
N ARG A 68 2.96 3.00 5.37
CA ARG A 68 3.03 1.55 5.17
C ARG A 68 4.42 0.99 5.39
N LEU A 69 5.46 1.70 4.96
CA LEU A 69 6.85 1.27 5.17
C LEU A 69 7.21 1.30 6.65
N LYS A 70 6.70 2.28 7.40
CA LYS A 70 6.85 2.35 8.85
C LYS A 70 6.15 1.18 9.52
N GLU A 71 4.91 0.87 9.15
CA GLU A 71 4.18 -0.33 9.61
C GLU A 71 4.92 -1.62 9.27
N PHE A 72 5.45 -1.73 8.05
CA PHE A 72 6.20 -2.90 7.59
C PHE A 72 7.46 -3.14 8.43
N VAL A 73 8.21 -2.09 8.75
CA VAL A 73 9.40 -2.20 9.61
C VAL A 73 9.02 -2.48 11.07
N ASN A 74 8.00 -1.79 11.60
CA ASN A 74 7.58 -1.95 12.99
C ASN A 74 6.90 -3.31 13.26
N GLY A 75 6.06 -3.79 12.33
CA GLY A 75 5.38 -5.08 12.43
C GLY A 75 6.31 -6.28 12.30
N THR A 76 7.44 -6.14 11.60
CA THR A 76 8.43 -7.22 11.44
C THR A 76 9.19 -7.52 12.75
N MET A 77 9.19 -6.62 13.75
CA MET A 77 9.83 -6.86 15.06
C MET A 77 8.89 -7.41 16.15
N SER A 78 7.58 -7.44 15.91
CA SER A 78 6.62 -8.03 16.85
C SER A 78 5.98 -9.28 16.25
N ASN A 79 6.68 -10.41 16.32
CA ASN A 79 5.96 -11.67 16.54
C ASN A 79 5.58 -11.71 18.03
N VAL A 80 4.62 -10.88 18.43
CA VAL A 80 3.77 -11.26 19.55
C VAL A 80 2.65 -12.07 18.93
N GLU A 81 2.46 -13.30 19.40
CA GLU A 81 1.19 -13.99 19.20
C GLU A 81 0.09 -13.06 19.72
N GLU A 82 -0.54 -12.33 18.81
CA GLU A 82 -1.78 -11.64 19.10
C GLU A 82 -2.88 -12.69 18.96
N SER A 83 -3.13 -13.37 20.07
CA SER A 83 -4.38 -14.08 20.31
C SER A 83 -5.53 -13.19 19.83
N VAL A 84 -6.16 -13.55 18.72
CA VAL A 84 -7.42 -12.97 18.26
C VAL A 84 -8.41 -13.08 19.43
N PRO A 85 -8.86 -11.98 20.05
CA PRO A 85 -9.99 -12.06 20.94
C PRO A 85 -11.23 -12.37 20.09
N PRO A 86 -12.11 -13.30 20.48
CA PRO A 86 -13.29 -13.68 19.67
C PRO A 86 -14.37 -12.60 19.51
N GLU A 87 -14.13 -11.32 19.85
CA GLU A 87 -15.19 -10.36 20.15
C GLU A 87 -15.16 -9.09 19.27
N LEU A 88 -15.09 -9.22 17.94
CA LEU A 88 -15.22 -8.03 17.07
C LEU A 88 -15.96 -8.31 15.75
N TRP A 89 -17.08 -9.04 15.85
CA TRP A 89 -18.13 -9.08 14.83
C TRP A 89 -19.41 -8.36 15.28
N GLU A 90 -19.26 -7.25 16.00
CA GLU A 90 -20.39 -6.36 16.31
C GLU A 90 -20.18 -5.02 15.62
N PHE A 91 -20.48 -4.99 14.32
CA PHE A 91 -20.90 -3.76 13.65
C PHE A 91 -22.09 -4.10 12.75
N GLU A 92 -23.25 -4.29 13.39
CA GLU A 92 -24.49 -3.82 12.82
C GLU A 92 -24.49 -2.30 12.89
N ASP A 93 -24.56 -1.64 11.73
CA ASP A 93 -25.39 -0.44 11.57
C ASP A 93 -25.63 -0.23 10.07
N GLN A 94 -26.84 -0.57 9.61
CA GLN A 94 -27.34 -0.09 8.32
C GLN A 94 -27.80 1.35 8.48
N PRO A 95 -27.59 2.20 7.45
CA PRO A 95 -28.77 2.84 6.88
C PRO A 95 -28.76 2.98 5.35
N ASN A 96 -29.80 2.39 4.76
CA ASN A 96 -30.73 2.92 3.74
C ASN A 96 -30.32 3.97 2.68
N LEU A 97 -30.80 3.65 1.46
CA LEU A 97 -31.33 4.56 0.41
C LEU A 97 -30.31 5.17 -0.57
N CYS A 98 -30.15 4.52 -1.72
CA CYS A 98 -29.78 5.20 -2.96
C CYS A 98 -30.95 5.07 -3.93
N ASP A 99 -31.84 6.06 -3.87
CA ASP A 99 -32.72 6.40 -4.98
C ASP A 99 -31.86 6.69 -6.22
N LEU A 100 -32.01 5.89 -7.28
CA LEU A 100 -31.70 6.35 -8.62
C LEU A 100 -32.91 6.07 -9.50
N GLU A 101 -33.84 7.02 -9.45
CA GLU A 101 -34.80 7.22 -10.53
C GLU A 101 -34.01 7.51 -11.81
N THR A 102 -34.29 6.78 -12.89
CA THR A 102 -34.36 7.42 -14.21
C THR A 102 -35.56 6.89 -14.99
N PRO A 103 -36.18 7.72 -15.85
CA PRO A 103 -37.55 7.52 -16.31
C PRO A 103 -37.68 6.99 -17.75
N HIS A 104 -38.79 6.29 -17.95
CA HIS A 104 -39.67 6.22 -19.14
C HIS A 104 -39.23 5.52 -20.44
N ASN A 105 -40.22 4.74 -20.94
CA ASN A 105 -40.59 4.45 -22.34
C ASN A 105 -40.16 3.05 -22.83
N SER A 106 -40.96 2.19 -23.48
CA SER A 106 -42.31 2.23 -24.03
C SER A 106 -42.73 0.78 -24.36
N TYR A 107 -44.05 0.55 -24.34
CA TYR A 107 -44.86 -0.54 -24.93
C TYR A 107 -44.22 -1.55 -25.91
N GLY A 108 -44.65 -2.81 -25.77
CA GLY A 108 -44.50 -3.87 -26.78
C GLY A 108 -45.30 -5.12 -26.45
N ILE A 109 -46.52 -5.21 -26.99
CA ILE A 109 -47.45 -6.35 -26.98
C ILE A 109 -46.81 -7.60 -27.60
N LEU A 110 -47.12 -8.78 -27.07
CA LEU A 110 -47.57 -9.97 -27.82
C LEU A 110 -48.20 -11.01 -26.88
#